data_AF-X0YFY8-F1
#
_entry.id   AF-X0YFY8-F1
#
_cell.length_a   1.000
_cell.length_b   1.000
_cell.length_c   1.000
_cell.angle_alpha   90.00
_cell.angle_beta   90.00
_cell.angle_gamma   90.00
#
_symmetry.space_group_name_H-M   'P 1'
#
loop_
_entity.id
_entity.type
_entity.pdbx_description
1 polymer ?
#
loop_
_entity_poly.entity_id
_entity_poly.type
_entity_poly.pdbx_seq_one_letter_code
_entity_poly.pdbx_strand_id
1 'polypeptide(L)'
;MPIYLAHNLTQRLAHVRKSGKLPWLRPDGKSQVTVRYIDLKPTTVHTVVIAAQHSPEVDYDTLKEAIIEEVVKKVIPPEMIDKKTQFFVNTTGRFVTGGPLGDCGMTGRKII
;
A
#
# COMPACT_ATOMS: atom_id res chain seq x y z
N MET A 1 0.79 10.89 12.41
CA MET A 1 1.30 9.52 12.17
C MET A 1 0.55 8.80 11.05
N PRO A 2 -0.80 8.66 11.02
CA PRO A 2 -1.48 7.79 10.05
C PRO A 2 -1.28 8.24 8.59
N ILE A 3 -1.49 9.52 8.31
CA ILE A 3 -1.27 10.11 6.97
C ILE A 3 0.19 9.99 6.52
N TYR A 4 1.13 10.16 7.45
CA TYR A 4 2.56 10.01 7.17
C TYR A 4 2.90 8.58 6.72
N LEU A 5 2.38 7.56 7.40
CA LEU A 5 2.56 6.17 6.98
C LEU A 5 1.87 5.89 5.64
N ALA A 6 0.64 6.37 5.45
CA ALA A 6 -0.09 6.19 4.20
C ALA A 6 0.66 6.79 2.99
N HIS A 7 1.16 8.02 3.12
CA HIS A 7 1.98 8.69 2.09
C HIS A 7 3.28 7.94 1.81
N ASN A 8 4.00 7.50 2.84
CA ASN A 8 5.24 6.77 2.64
C ASN A 8 5.01 5.40 1.97
N LEU A 9 3.88 4.73 2.23
CA LEU A 9 3.53 3.48 1.56
C LEU A 9 3.31 3.69 0.05
N THR A 10 2.55 4.71 -0.36
CA THR A 10 2.34 5.02 -1.79
C THR A 10 3.63 5.52 -2.45
N GLN A 11 4.43 6.31 -1.75
CA GLN A 11 5.74 6.74 -2.23
C GLN A 11 6.68 5.54 -2.42
N ARG A 12 6.70 4.59 -1.48
CA ARG A 12 7.50 3.37 -1.59
C ARG A 12 7.03 2.47 -2.73
N LEU A 13 5.72 2.31 -2.94
CA LEU A 13 5.15 1.62 -4.12
C LEU A 13 5.68 2.25 -5.42
N ALA A 14 5.62 3.57 -5.52
CA ALA A 14 6.14 4.28 -6.69
C ALA A 14 7.66 4.10 -6.85
N HIS A 15 8.41 4.10 -5.76
CA HIS A 15 9.86 3.90 -5.78
C HIS A 15 10.25 2.51 -6.29
N VAL A 16 9.70 1.43 -5.72
CA VAL A 16 10.04 0.05 -6.13
C VAL A 16 9.58 -0.28 -7.54
N ARG A 17 8.53 0.40 -8.02
CA ARG A 17 8.14 0.36 -9.43
C ARG A 17 9.16 1.06 -10.33
N LYS A 18 9.49 2.32 -10.03
CA LYS A 18 10.38 3.15 -10.86
C LYS A 18 11.83 2.65 -10.88
N SER A 19 12.29 2.01 -9.81
CA SER A 19 13.61 1.38 -9.76
C SER A 19 13.68 0.04 -10.50
N GLY A 20 12.54 -0.51 -10.95
CA GLY A 20 12.47 -1.82 -11.56
C GLY A 20 12.56 -2.98 -10.56
N LYS A 21 12.60 -2.71 -9.25
CA LYS A 21 12.67 -3.76 -8.22
C LYS A 21 11.45 -4.67 -8.23
N LEU A 22 10.26 -4.11 -8.41
CA LEU A 22 9.02 -4.84 -8.67
C LEU A 22 8.51 -4.46 -10.07
N PRO A 23 9.04 -5.07 -11.14
CA PRO A 23 8.86 -4.58 -12.51
C PRO A 23 7.42 -4.76 -13.03
N TRP A 24 6.64 -5.64 -12.39
CA TRP A 24 5.24 -5.90 -12.72
C TRP A 24 4.28 -4.86 -12.13
N LEU A 25 4.74 -3.93 -11.28
CA LEU A 25 3.89 -2.85 -10.75
C LEU A 25 3.54 -1.82 -11.83
N ARG A 26 2.29 -1.36 -11.80
CA ARG A 26 1.79 -0.28 -12.66
C ARG A 26 1.54 1.00 -11.84
N PRO A 27 1.28 2.16 -12.49
CA PRO A 27 1.28 3.44 -11.79
C PRO A 27 0.21 3.64 -10.73
N ASP A 28 -0.97 3.03 -10.88
CA ASP A 28 -2.10 3.23 -9.96
C ASP A 28 -1.93 2.42 -8.67
N GLY A 29 -2.19 3.07 -7.53
CA GLY A 29 -1.97 2.48 -6.22
C GLY A 29 -2.61 3.29 -5.09
N LYS A 30 -3.12 2.58 -4.09
CA LYS A 30 -3.79 3.14 -2.92
C LYS A 30 -3.23 2.50 -1.65
N SER A 31 -3.10 3.29 -0.60
CA SER A 31 -2.77 2.80 0.73
C SER A 31 -3.81 3.28 1.74
N GLN A 32 -4.00 2.50 2.80
CA GLN A 32 -4.74 2.89 3.97
C GLN A 32 -4.07 2.28 5.20
N VAL A 33 -3.98 3.05 6.27
CA VAL A 33 -3.37 2.60 7.53
C VAL A 33 -4.29 2.94 8.69
N THR A 34 -4.62 1.94 9.50
CA THR A 34 -5.33 2.10 10.77
C THR A 34 -4.31 1.95 11.89
N VAL A 35 -4.14 3.00 12.69
CA VAL A 35 -3.18 3.03 13.80
C VAL A 35 -3.95 3.00 15.13
N ARG A 36 -3.54 2.14 16.06
CA ARG A 36 -4.05 2.13 17.43
C ARG A 36 -3.44 3.26 18.23
N TYR A 37 -4.30 3.99 18.94
CA TYR A 37 -3.90 5.04 19.86
C TYR A 37 -4.23 4.65 21.31
N ILE A 38 -3.29 4.85 22.21
CA ILE A 38 -3.48 4.76 23.67
C ILE A 38 -3.03 6.10 24.23
N ASP A 39 -3.88 6.76 25.01
CA ASP A 39 -3.60 8.08 25.60
C ASP A 39 -3.08 9.10 24.57
N LEU A 40 -3.73 9.16 23.40
CA LEU A 40 -3.40 10.03 22.27
C LEU A 40 -2.01 9.79 21.64
N LYS A 41 -1.31 8.71 22.02
CA LYS A 41 -0.04 8.29 21.41
C LYS A 41 -0.24 7.11 20.46
N PRO A 42 0.36 7.14 19.25
CA PRO A 42 0.32 5.99 18.35
C PRO A 42 1.14 4.85 18.97
N THR A 43 0.58 3.65 18.96
CA THR A 43 1.21 2.47 19.59
C THR A 43 1.56 1.42 18.54
N THR A 44 0.55 0.85 17.89
CA THR A 44 0.74 -0.20 16.88
C THR A 44 -0.08 0.07 15.63
N VAL A 45 0.34 -0.51 14.50
CA VAL A 45 -0.48 -0.53 13.29
C VAL A 45 -1.45 -1.71 13.41
N HIS A 46 -2.74 -1.41 13.43
CA HIS A 46 -3.78 -2.44 13.47
C HIS A 46 -4.00 -3.06 12.10
N THR A 47 -4.08 -2.23 11.06
CA THR A 47 -4.42 -2.68 9.71
C THR A 47 -3.68 -1.86 8.67
N VAL A 48 -3.15 -2.55 7.66
CA VAL A 48 -2.62 -1.96 6.43
C VAL A 48 -3.40 -2.51 5.26
N VAL A 49 -3.93 -1.63 4.43
CA VAL A 49 -4.54 -1.99 3.15
C VAL A 49 -3.68 -1.42 2.03
N ILE A 50 -3.29 -2.26 1.08
CA ILE A 50 -2.63 -1.86 -0.15
C ILE A 50 -3.46 -2.38 -1.33
N ALA A 51 -3.83 -1.49 -2.22
CA ALA A 51 -4.29 -1.85 -3.56
C ALA A 51 -3.25 -1.35 -4.55
N ALA A 52 -2.58 -2.25 -5.25
CA ALA A 52 -1.54 -1.90 -6.22
C ALA A 52 -1.89 -2.46 -7.58
N GLN A 53 -1.90 -1.59 -8.59
CA GLN A 53 -2.11 -2.01 -9.97
C GLN A 53 -0.90 -2.81 -10.46
N HIS A 54 -1.14 -3.87 -11.24
CA HIS A 54 -0.10 -4.81 -11.63
C HIS A 54 -0.30 -5.41 -13.04
N SER A 55 0.78 -6.00 -13.57
CA SER A 55 0.73 -6.85 -14.76
C SER A 55 -0.19 -8.06 -14.51
N PRO A 56 -0.94 -8.53 -15.52
CA PRO A 56 -1.69 -9.78 -15.38
C PRO A 56 -0.79 -11.02 -15.20
N GLU A 57 0.51 -10.91 -15.43
CA GLU A 57 1.45 -12.04 -15.41
C GLU A 57 1.92 -12.44 -14.00
N VAL A 58 1.86 -11.52 -13.02
CA VAL A 58 2.24 -11.84 -11.63
C VAL A 58 1.10 -12.57 -10.93
N ASP A 59 1.41 -13.67 -10.24
CA ASP A 59 0.46 -14.39 -9.40
C ASP A 59 0.21 -13.64 -8.08
N TYR A 60 -0.88 -14.00 -7.41
CA TYR A 60 -1.33 -13.27 -6.22
C TYR A 60 -0.39 -13.44 -5.02
N ASP A 61 0.17 -14.63 -4.82
CA ASP A 61 0.98 -14.93 -3.65
C ASP A 61 2.32 -14.19 -3.72
N THR A 62 2.97 -14.23 -4.88
CA THR A 62 4.18 -13.43 -5.17
C THR A 62 3.91 -11.93 -5.01
N LEU A 63 2.78 -11.43 -5.54
CA LEU A 63 2.41 -10.02 -5.41
C LEU A 63 2.24 -9.62 -3.94
N LYS A 64 1.51 -10.43 -3.18
CA LYS A 64 1.19 -10.17 -1.78
C LYS A 64 2.45 -10.16 -0.92
N GLU A 65 3.29 -11.19 -1.06
CA GLU A 65 4.54 -11.30 -0.32
C GLU A 65 5.48 -10.13 -0.66
N ALA A 66 5.68 -9.84 -1.95
CA ALA A 66 6.54 -8.75 -2.39
C ALA A 66 6.07 -7.38 -1.85
N ILE A 67 4.76 -7.10 -1.85
CA ILE A 67 4.24 -5.85 -1.28
C ILE A 67 4.50 -5.79 0.23
N ILE A 68 4.28 -6.88 0.96
CA ILE A 68 4.52 -6.89 2.41
C ILE A 68 6.02 -6.66 2.71
N GLU A 69 6.92 -7.37 2.05
CA GLU A 69 8.36 -7.31 2.32
C GLU A 69 9.03 -6.03 1.82
N GLU A 70 8.69 -5.59 0.59
CA GLU A 70 9.40 -4.49 -0.07
C GLU A 70 8.74 -3.13 0.08
N VAL A 71 7.46 -3.11 0.47
CA VAL A 71 6.72 -1.86 0.70
C VAL A 71 6.40 -1.71 2.17
N VAL A 72 5.61 -2.62 2.75
CA VAL A 72 5.04 -2.41 4.08
C VAL A 72 6.11 -2.44 5.17
N LYS A 73 6.92 -3.50 5.22
CA LYS A 73 8.00 -3.64 6.21
C LYS A 73 9.17 -2.68 6.02
N LYS A 74 9.29 -2.03 4.85
CA LYS A 74 10.29 -0.98 4.59
C LYS A 74 9.84 0.41 5.04
N VAL A 75 8.55 0.60 5.29
CA VAL A 75 7.96 1.89 5.65
C VAL A 75 7.53 1.91 7.11
N ILE A 76 6.87 0.86 7.57
CA ILE A 76 6.34 0.80 8.94
C ILE A 76 7.44 0.30 9.88
N PRO A 77 7.75 1.04 10.96
CA PRO A 77 8.75 0.62 11.92
C PRO A 77 8.42 -0.77 12.52
N PRO A 78 9.41 -1.68 12.66
CA PRO A 78 9.19 -3.02 13.19
C PRO A 78 8.52 -3.06 14.57
N GLU A 79 8.72 -2.04 15.40
CA GLU A 79 8.11 -1.91 16.73
C GLU A 79 6.60 -1.63 16.70
N MET A 80 6.08 -1.13 15.57
CA MET A 80 4.62 -0.96 15.35
C MET A 80 3.98 -2.19 14.67
N ILE A 81 4.86 -3.10 14.22
CA ILE A 81 4.73 -4.50 13.78
C ILE A 81 4.29 -5.54 14.81
N ASP A 82 3.03 -5.95 14.93
CA ASP A 82 2.69 -7.08 15.82
C ASP A 82 2.01 -8.25 15.10
N LYS A 83 1.87 -9.39 15.81
CA LYS A 83 1.23 -10.61 15.27
C LYS A 83 -0.27 -10.42 14.96
N LYS A 84 -0.90 -9.37 15.48
CA LYS A 84 -2.30 -9.02 15.27
C LYS A 84 -2.46 -8.00 14.14
N THR A 85 -1.38 -7.39 13.65
CA THR A 85 -1.41 -6.49 12.50
C THR A 85 -1.92 -7.23 11.27
N GLN A 86 -2.98 -6.70 10.66
CA GLN A 86 -3.62 -7.29 9.50
C GLN A 86 -3.13 -6.63 8.22
N PHE A 87 -2.73 -7.45 7.25
CA PHE A 87 -2.31 -6.99 5.91
C PHE A 87 -3.33 -7.41 4.86
N PHE A 88 -3.97 -6.42 4.25
CA PHE A 88 -4.90 -6.61 3.15
C PHE A 88 -4.27 -6.10 1.86
N VAL A 89 -3.87 -7.02 0.98
CA VAL A 89 -3.27 -6.69 -0.31
C VAL A 89 -4.19 -7.17 -1.42
N ASN A 90 -4.64 -6.24 -2.27
CA ASN A 90 -5.51 -6.51 -3.43
C ASN A 90 -6.70 -7.44 -3.11
N THR A 91 -7.40 -7.21 -2.00
CA THR A 91 -8.49 -8.09 -1.52
C THR A 91 -9.73 -8.10 -2.41
N THR A 92 -9.87 -7.12 -3.30
CA THR A 92 -10.94 -7.05 -4.31
C THR A 92 -10.64 -7.87 -5.57
N GLY A 93 -9.56 -8.65 -5.56
CA GLY A 93 -9.10 -9.43 -6.70
C GLY A 93 -8.03 -8.72 -7.52
N ARG A 94 -7.97 -9.04 -8.82
CA ARG A 94 -6.91 -8.56 -9.70
C ARG A 94 -7.10 -7.08 -10.03
N PHE A 95 -6.04 -6.29 -9.91
CA PHE A 95 -6.04 -4.87 -10.24
C PHE A 95 -5.16 -4.62 -11.47
N VAL A 96 -5.63 -5.05 -12.64
CA VAL A 96 -4.88 -4.94 -13.90
C VAL A 96 -5.18 -3.62 -14.63
N THR A 97 -6.46 -3.26 -14.69
CA THR A 97 -6.97 -2.00 -15.29
C THR A 97 -7.05 -0.93 -14.22
N GLY A 98 -6.43 0.23 -14.45
CA GLY A 98 -6.35 1.34 -13.51
C GLY A 98 -6.03 2.65 -14.21
N GLY A 99 -5.80 3.71 -13.44
CA GLY A 99 -5.63 5.06 -13.99
C GLY A 99 -6.92 5.60 -14.64
N PRO A 100 -6.81 6.53 -15.62
CA PRO A 100 -7.99 7.18 -16.23
C PRO A 100 -8.98 6.22 -16.90
N LEU A 101 -8.52 5.03 -17.32
CA LEU A 101 -9.39 4.00 -17.88
C LEU A 101 -10.27 3.32 -16.81
N GLY A 102 -9.80 3.28 -15.55
CA GLY A 102 -10.52 2.69 -14.43
C GLY A 102 -11.35 3.68 -13.62
N ASP A 103 -10.92 4.95 -13.53
CA ASP A 103 -11.62 6.00 -12.79
C ASP A 103 -11.25 7.39 -13.34
N CYS A 104 -12.24 8.29 -13.43
CA CYS A 104 -12.04 9.64 -13.98
C CYS A 104 -11.30 10.54 -12.99
N GLY A 105 -10.20 11.15 -13.45
CA GLY A 105 -9.42 12.09 -12.64
C GLY A 105 -9.96 13.52 -12.72
N MET A 106 -10.06 14.20 -11.58
CA MET A 106 -10.48 15.60 -11.47
C MET A 106 -9.59 16.36 -10.50
N THR A 107 -9.25 17.61 -10.83
CA THR A 107 -8.43 18.50 -9.98
C THR A 107 -9.10 18.76 -8.63
N GLY A 108 -8.31 18.81 -7.54
CA GLY A 108 -8.84 19.15 -6.22
C GLY A 108 -9.71 18.07 -5.57
N ARG A 109 -9.51 16.78 -5.93
CA ARG A 109 -10.29 15.64 -5.38
C ARG A 109 -9.51 14.72 -4.43
N LYS A 110 -8.38 15.22 -3.90
CA LYS A 110 -7.55 14.60 -2.86
C LYS A 110 -7.08 15.70 -1.88
N ILE A 111 -8.04 16.35 -1.22
CA ILE A 111 -7.82 17.58 -0.43
C ILE A 111 -7.55 17.33 1.06
N ILE A 112 -7.61 16.06 1.49
CA ILE A 112 -7.41 15.61 2.87
C ILE A 112 -6.09 14.84 2.95
#